data_AF-A0A7K2KRU1-F1
#
_entry.id   AF-A0A7K2KRU1-F1
#
_cell.length_a   1.000
_cell.length_b   1.000
_cell.length_c   1.000
_cell.angle_alpha   90.00
_cell.angle_beta   90.00
_cell.angle_gamma   90.00
#
_symmetry.space_group_name_H-M   'P 1'
#
loop_
_entity.id
_entity.type
_entity.pdbx_description
1 polymer ?
#
loop_
_entity_poly.entity_id
_entity_poly.type
_entity_poly.pdbx_seq_one_letter_code
_entity_poly.pdbx_strand_id
1 'polypeptide(L)'
;TKGGVSEADYVDLLLQQQVSGVVFAGGLFAQADAPHDHYHQLAERNIPVVLINASIKGLNFPCVSCDDAVAVEQAWRHLASLGHERIGLVLGPSDHVPSRRKLEAARAVAEAAGGDLPDEHVVRSIFSLEGGQAAAARLLERGVTGIVCASDPLALGAIRAARRRGLAVPSQVSVIGFDDSAFMNCTEPPLSTVRQPIEAMGRAAV
;
A
#
# COMPACT_ATOMS: atom_id res chain seq x y z
N THR A 1 3.64 20.19 1.71
CA THR A 1 3.87 21.56 2.23
C THR A 1 3.24 22.55 1.26
N LYS A 2 2.55 23.60 1.73
CA LYS A 2 1.87 24.61 0.90
C LYS A 2 2.83 25.59 0.17
N GLY A 3 3.95 25.06 -0.32
CA GLY A 3 4.97 25.76 -1.10
C GLY A 3 5.95 24.78 -1.78
N GLY A 4 5.53 23.53 -1.97
CA GLY A 4 6.33 22.52 -2.65
C GLY A 4 6.06 22.53 -4.15
N VAL A 5 7.11 22.29 -4.92
CA VAL A 5 7.04 21.96 -6.37
C VAL A 5 6.06 20.81 -6.54
N SER A 6 5.04 21.00 -7.38
CA SER A 6 4.07 19.95 -7.70
C SER A 6 4.69 18.90 -8.63
N GLU A 7 4.06 17.73 -8.75
CA GLU A 7 4.51 16.72 -9.71
C GLU A 7 4.48 17.26 -11.15
N ALA A 8 3.48 18.08 -11.49
CA ALA A 8 3.39 18.74 -12.79
C ALA A 8 4.58 19.68 -13.02
N ASP A 9 4.97 20.47 -12.02
CA ASP A 9 6.15 21.34 -12.12
C ASP A 9 7.45 20.55 -12.34
N TYR A 10 7.56 19.35 -11.75
CA TYR A 10 8.70 18.45 -12.00
C TYR A 10 8.68 17.89 -13.42
N VAL A 11 7.50 17.54 -13.96
CA VAL A 11 7.37 17.11 -15.35
C VAL A 11 7.78 18.23 -16.31
N ASP A 12 7.32 19.46 -16.07
CA ASP A 12 7.71 20.62 -16.87
C ASP A 12 9.23 20.83 -16.86
N LEU A 13 9.87 20.70 -15.70
CA LEU A 13 11.32 20.79 -15.59
C LEU A 13 12.03 19.69 -16.38
N LEU A 14 11.58 18.43 -16.30
CA LEU A 14 12.16 17.31 -17.05
C LEU A 14 12.04 17.52 -18.57
N LEU A 15 10.90 18.03 -19.03
CA LEU A 15 10.69 18.39 -20.43
C LEU A 15 11.64 19.52 -20.88
N GLN A 16 11.83 20.55 -20.05
CA GLN A 16 12.80 21.63 -20.32
C GLN A 16 14.24 21.13 -20.38
N GLN A 17 14.58 20.11 -19.58
CA GLN A 17 15.90 19.46 -19.60
C GLN A 17 16.06 18.41 -20.70
N GLN A 18 15.06 18.24 -21.59
CA GLN A 18 15.09 17.32 -22.72
C GLN A 18 15.45 15.87 -22.34
N VAL A 19 14.89 15.37 -21.24
CA VAL A 19 15.13 13.99 -20.81
C VAL A 19 14.72 12.97 -21.87
N SER A 20 15.46 11.87 -21.96
CA SER A 20 15.17 10.77 -22.91
C SER A 20 14.10 9.80 -22.41
N GLY A 21 13.68 9.92 -21.15
CA GLY A 21 12.63 9.09 -20.55
C GLY A 21 12.43 9.41 -19.07
N VAL A 22 11.32 8.96 -18.49
CA VAL A 22 10.95 9.23 -17.08
C VAL A 22 10.45 7.95 -16.42
N VAL A 23 10.95 7.66 -15.22
CA VAL A 23 10.43 6.59 -14.36
C VAL A 23 9.71 7.23 -13.17
N PHE A 24 8.45 6.87 -12.95
CA PHE A 24 7.67 7.33 -11.80
C PHE A 24 7.60 6.25 -10.73
N ALA A 25 8.21 6.51 -9.57
CA ALA A 25 8.20 5.64 -8.41
C ALA A 25 7.48 6.32 -7.24
N GLY A 26 6.14 6.28 -7.29
CA GLY A 26 5.27 7.10 -6.45
C GLY A 26 4.94 8.42 -7.13
N GLY A 27 3.68 8.85 -7.05
CA GLY A 27 3.17 9.98 -7.81
C GLY A 27 1.65 9.98 -7.88
N LEU A 28 1.07 11.02 -8.50
CA LEU A 28 -0.39 11.19 -8.59
C LEU A 28 -1.07 10.11 -9.44
N PHE A 29 -0.32 9.43 -10.31
CA PHE A 29 -0.81 8.29 -11.10
C PHE A 29 -1.36 7.13 -10.26
N ALA A 30 -0.94 7.03 -8.99
CA ALA A 30 -1.43 6.01 -8.08
C ALA A 30 -2.80 6.36 -7.46
N GLN A 31 -3.24 7.61 -7.58
CA GLN A 31 -4.54 8.11 -7.15
C GLN A 31 -5.46 8.29 -8.36
N ALA A 32 -6.55 7.54 -8.40
CA ALA A 32 -7.49 7.56 -9.53
C ALA A 32 -8.19 8.91 -9.72
N ASP A 33 -8.37 9.68 -8.65
CA ASP A 33 -9.11 10.96 -8.66
C ASP A 33 -8.16 12.18 -8.76
N ALA A 34 -6.86 11.95 -8.85
CA ALA A 34 -5.87 13.02 -8.98
C ALA A 34 -5.77 13.54 -10.43
N PRO A 35 -5.33 14.79 -10.64
CA PRO A 35 -5.10 15.31 -11.99
C PRO A 35 -3.96 14.54 -12.66
N HIS A 36 -4.17 14.13 -13.92
CA HIS A 36 -3.20 13.36 -14.70
C HIS A 36 -2.72 14.07 -15.98
N ASP A 37 -3.06 15.36 -16.16
CA ASP A 37 -2.78 16.12 -17.39
C ASP A 37 -1.27 16.17 -17.73
N HIS A 38 -0.39 16.27 -16.73
CA HIS A 38 1.06 16.24 -16.93
C HIS A 38 1.57 14.89 -17.49
N TYR A 39 0.88 13.79 -17.21
CA TYR A 39 1.19 12.50 -17.83
C TYR A 39 0.74 12.45 -19.30
N HIS A 40 -0.40 13.06 -19.63
CA HIS A 40 -0.84 13.20 -21.02
C HIS A 40 0.16 14.02 -21.83
N GLN A 41 0.71 15.09 -21.27
CA GLN A 41 1.75 15.90 -21.91
C GLN A 41 3.02 15.10 -22.28
N LEU A 42 3.42 14.14 -21.44
CA LEU A 42 4.52 13.22 -21.72
C LEU A 42 4.17 12.27 -22.88
N ALA A 43 2.95 11.74 -22.89
CA ALA A 43 2.45 10.87 -23.95
C ALA A 43 2.37 11.59 -25.31
N GLU A 44 1.82 12.81 -25.34
CA GLU A 44 1.71 13.64 -26.54
C GLU A 44 3.08 13.98 -27.16
N ARG A 45 4.10 14.12 -26.32
CA ARG A 45 5.49 14.37 -26.73
C ARG A 45 6.28 13.11 -27.03
N ASN A 46 5.65 11.93 -26.93
CA ASN A 46 6.28 10.62 -27.10
C ASN A 46 7.51 10.41 -26.20
N ILE A 47 7.47 10.94 -24.98
CA ILE A 47 8.51 10.69 -23.98
C ILE A 47 8.32 9.26 -23.44
N PRO A 48 9.34 8.39 -23.48
CA PRO A 48 9.27 7.08 -22.84
C PRO A 48 8.99 7.21 -21.33
N VAL A 49 7.96 6.54 -20.85
CA VAL A 49 7.57 6.57 -19.43
C VAL A 49 7.39 5.15 -18.92
N VAL A 50 7.90 4.87 -17.71
CA VAL A 50 7.60 3.65 -16.96
C VAL A 50 6.99 4.04 -15.61
N LEU A 51 5.87 3.40 -15.24
CA LEU A 51 5.20 3.60 -13.97
C LEU A 51 5.47 2.43 -13.02
N ILE A 52 5.63 2.72 -11.73
CA ILE A 52 5.79 1.69 -10.70
C ILE A 52 4.52 1.56 -9.87
N ASN A 53 4.05 0.34 -9.64
CA ASN A 53 2.92 -0.03 -8.79
C ASN A 53 1.51 0.40 -9.25
N ALA A 54 1.36 1.35 -10.17
CA ALA A 54 0.04 1.74 -10.67
C ALA A 54 0.09 2.19 -12.13
N SER A 55 -1.08 2.24 -12.77
CA SER A 55 -1.25 2.66 -14.15
C SER A 55 -2.33 3.72 -14.25
N ILE A 56 -2.22 4.60 -15.24
CA ILE A 56 -3.20 5.64 -15.52
C ILE A 56 -4.20 5.12 -16.53
N LYS A 57 -5.50 5.23 -16.23
CA LYS A 57 -6.54 4.81 -17.17
C LYS A 57 -6.49 5.67 -18.43
N GLY A 58 -6.37 5.03 -19.59
CA GLY A 58 -6.32 5.72 -20.89
C GLY A 58 -4.92 6.10 -21.37
N LEU A 59 -3.87 5.82 -20.59
CA LEU A 59 -2.48 5.95 -21.03
C LEU A 59 -1.80 4.58 -21.08
N ASN A 60 -1.10 4.30 -22.18
CA ASN A 60 -0.43 3.02 -22.43
C ASN A 60 1.04 3.03 -22.00
N PHE A 61 1.34 3.57 -20.83
CA PHE A 61 2.69 3.49 -20.27
C PHE A 61 2.95 2.08 -19.71
N PRO A 62 4.13 1.48 -20.00
CA PRO A 62 4.59 0.30 -19.28
C PRO A 62 4.50 0.48 -17.77
N CYS A 63 4.02 -0.55 -17.08
CA CYS A 63 3.89 -0.55 -15.62
C CYS A 63 4.55 -1.79 -15.03
N VAL A 64 5.40 -1.59 -14.03
CA VAL A 64 6.01 -2.64 -13.23
C VAL A 64 5.40 -2.60 -11.84
N SER A 65 4.77 -3.68 -11.40
CA SER A 65 4.09 -3.75 -10.11
C SER A 65 4.37 -5.07 -9.42
N CYS A 66 4.44 -5.04 -8.10
CA CYS A 66 4.23 -6.25 -7.32
C CYS A 66 2.79 -6.76 -7.50
N ASP A 67 2.58 -8.06 -7.40
CA ASP A 67 1.24 -8.65 -7.44
C ASP A 67 0.56 -8.45 -6.08
N ASP A 68 -0.27 -7.40 -5.98
CA ASP A 68 -1.03 -7.07 -4.78
C ASP A 68 -1.97 -8.21 -4.34
N ALA A 69 -2.48 -9.01 -5.28
CA ALA A 69 -3.44 -10.07 -4.97
C ALA A 69 -2.74 -11.24 -4.28
N VAL A 70 -1.63 -11.71 -4.86
CA VAL A 70 -0.79 -12.76 -4.25
C VAL A 70 -0.25 -12.29 -2.89
N ALA A 71 0.20 -11.04 -2.81
CA ALA A 71 0.72 -10.48 -1.57
C ALA A 71 -0.32 -10.47 -0.43
N VAL A 72 -1.55 -10.06 -0.73
CA VAL A 72 -2.65 -10.07 0.27
C VAL A 72 -3.09 -11.48 0.61
N GLU A 73 -3.17 -12.38 -0.37
CA GLU A 73 -3.51 -13.78 -0.14
C GLU A 73 -2.51 -14.46 0.81
N GLN A 74 -1.21 -14.23 0.62
CA GLN A 74 -0.16 -14.74 1.50
C GLN A 74 -0.29 -14.17 2.92
N ALA A 75 -0.47 -12.86 3.07
CA ALA A 75 -0.64 -12.21 4.37
C ALA A 75 -1.89 -12.72 5.10
N TRP A 76 -3.02 -12.78 4.41
CA TRP A 76 -4.29 -13.24 4.95
C TRP A 76 -4.21 -14.71 5.40
N ARG A 77 -3.70 -15.59 4.54
CA ARG A 77 -3.52 -17.02 4.87
C ARG A 77 -2.56 -17.22 6.03
N HIS A 78 -1.52 -16.40 6.14
CA HIS A 78 -0.62 -16.46 7.28
C HIS A 78 -1.36 -16.16 8.59
N LEU A 79 -2.13 -15.07 8.66
CA LEU A 79 -2.95 -14.76 9.85
C LEU A 79 -3.97 -15.86 10.14
N ALA A 80 -4.67 -16.37 9.12
CA ALA A 80 -5.62 -17.46 9.28
C ALA A 80 -4.95 -18.74 9.82
N SER A 81 -3.74 -19.06 9.35
CA SER A 81 -2.96 -20.22 9.83
C SER A 81 -2.53 -20.11 11.30
N LEU A 82 -2.48 -18.89 11.84
CA LEU A 82 -2.23 -18.61 13.25
C LEU A 82 -3.54 -18.63 14.09
N GLY A 83 -4.69 -18.92 13.47
CA GLY A 83 -5.99 -19.01 14.14
C GLY A 83 -6.79 -17.71 14.18
N HIS A 84 -6.37 -16.66 13.46
CA HIS A 84 -7.13 -15.42 13.40
C HIS A 84 -8.35 -15.55 12.47
N GLU A 85 -9.55 -15.49 13.05
CA GLU A 85 -10.82 -15.47 12.30
C GLU A 85 -11.29 -14.05 11.98
N ARG A 86 -11.00 -13.09 12.87
CA ARG A 86 -11.34 -11.67 12.69
C ARG A 86 -10.12 -10.92 12.18
N ILE A 87 -9.95 -10.96 10.86
CA ILE A 87 -8.88 -10.25 10.15
C ILE A 87 -9.42 -8.92 9.60
N GLY A 88 -8.67 -7.85 9.80
CA GLY A 88 -8.98 -6.52 9.27
C GLY A 88 -7.84 -5.94 8.42
N LEU A 89 -8.17 -4.91 7.65
CA LEU A 89 -7.26 -4.24 6.74
C LEU A 89 -7.08 -2.77 7.12
N VAL A 90 -5.84 -2.31 7.14
CA VAL A 90 -5.50 -0.89 7.16
C VAL A 90 -4.90 -0.53 5.81
N LEU A 91 -5.67 0.21 5.00
CA LEU A 91 -5.34 0.52 3.62
C LEU A 91 -5.09 2.02 3.42
N GLY A 92 -4.45 2.38 2.32
CA GLY A 92 -4.38 3.77 1.86
C GLY A 92 -5.75 4.34 1.44
N PRO A 93 -5.80 5.59 0.96
CA PRO A 93 -7.00 6.26 0.44
C PRO A 93 -7.81 5.40 -0.56
N SER A 94 -9.11 5.70 -0.71
CA SER A 94 -10.04 4.91 -1.53
C SER A 94 -9.73 4.95 -3.03
N ASP A 95 -9.15 6.05 -3.49
CA ASP A 95 -8.70 6.29 -4.86
C ASP A 95 -7.28 5.74 -5.11
N HIS A 96 -6.56 5.30 -4.08
CA HIS A 96 -5.25 4.70 -4.23
C HIS A 96 -5.35 3.31 -4.89
N VAL A 97 -4.90 3.19 -6.13
CA VAL A 97 -5.09 2.02 -7.00
C VAL A 97 -4.56 0.71 -6.37
N PRO A 98 -3.32 0.63 -5.84
CA PRO A 98 -2.85 -0.57 -5.14
C PRO A 98 -3.73 -0.92 -3.93
N SER A 99 -4.21 0.07 -3.18
CA SER A 99 -5.09 -0.15 -2.03
C SER A 99 -6.49 -0.65 -2.44
N ARG A 100 -6.93 -0.39 -3.68
CA ARG A 100 -8.16 -0.96 -4.23
C ARG A 100 -7.96 -2.43 -4.59
N ARG A 101 -6.88 -2.75 -5.33
CA ARG A 101 -6.52 -4.13 -5.69
C ARG A 101 -6.34 -5.01 -4.45
N LYS A 102 -5.67 -4.49 -3.41
CA LYS A 102 -5.52 -5.18 -2.12
C LYS A 102 -6.86 -5.48 -1.44
N LEU A 103 -7.83 -4.54 -1.49
CA LEU A 103 -9.16 -4.77 -0.92
C LEU A 103 -9.93 -5.83 -1.73
N GLU A 104 -9.92 -5.72 -3.06
CA GLU A 104 -10.57 -6.68 -3.96
C GLU A 104 -10.03 -8.10 -3.71
N ALA A 105 -8.71 -8.25 -3.62
CA ALA A 105 -8.06 -9.51 -3.30
C ALA A 105 -8.43 -10.04 -1.91
N ALA A 106 -8.41 -9.20 -0.87
CA ALA A 106 -8.77 -9.64 0.48
C ALA A 106 -10.21 -10.13 0.57
N ARG A 107 -11.16 -9.48 -0.12
CA ARG A 107 -12.55 -9.94 -0.21
C ARG A 107 -12.64 -11.30 -0.88
N ALA A 108 -11.97 -11.48 -2.02
CA ALA A 108 -11.94 -12.76 -2.73
C ALA A 108 -11.33 -13.89 -1.86
N VAL A 109 -10.29 -13.59 -1.09
CA VAL A 109 -9.64 -14.57 -0.19
C VAL A 109 -10.57 -14.93 0.99
N ALA A 110 -11.27 -13.95 1.57
CA ALA A 110 -12.24 -14.21 2.63
C ALA A 110 -13.41 -15.07 2.13
N GLU A 111 -13.96 -14.74 0.95
CA GLU A 111 -15.04 -15.48 0.30
C GLU A 111 -14.62 -16.92 -0.02
N ALA A 112 -13.43 -17.11 -0.58
CA ALA A 112 -12.89 -18.44 -0.88
C ALA A 112 -12.68 -19.31 0.37
N ALA A 113 -12.53 -18.70 1.56
CA ALA A 113 -12.46 -19.38 2.84
C ALA A 113 -13.84 -19.64 3.48
N GLY A 114 -14.93 -19.30 2.79
CA GLY A 114 -16.31 -19.44 3.29
C GLY A 114 -16.73 -18.36 4.29
N GLY A 115 -15.95 -17.27 4.40
CA GLY A 115 -16.25 -16.12 5.25
C GLY A 115 -16.64 -14.89 4.43
N ASP A 116 -16.68 -13.75 5.11
CA ASP A 116 -16.81 -12.42 4.51
C ASP A 116 -15.79 -11.47 5.16
N LEU A 117 -15.45 -10.38 4.47
CA LEU A 117 -14.72 -9.26 5.02
C LEU A 117 -15.70 -8.09 5.21
N PRO A 118 -16.24 -7.90 6.44
CA PRO A 118 -17.14 -6.79 6.72
C PRO A 118 -16.51 -5.44 6.40
N ASP A 119 -17.29 -4.49 5.91
CA ASP A 119 -16.81 -3.12 5.65
C ASP A 119 -16.22 -2.47 6.90
N GLU A 120 -16.73 -2.84 8.08
CA GLU A 120 -16.19 -2.38 9.35
C GLU A 120 -14.83 -2.99 9.71
N HIS A 121 -14.38 -4.03 9.04
CA HIS A 121 -13.02 -4.56 9.20
C HIS A 121 -12.03 -3.90 8.21
N VAL A 122 -12.47 -2.92 7.43
CA VAL A 122 -11.63 -2.18 6.48
C VAL A 122 -11.55 -0.72 6.90
N VAL A 123 -10.34 -0.22 7.18
CA VAL A 123 -10.12 1.18 7.52
C VAL A 123 -9.14 1.82 6.56
N ARG A 124 -9.56 2.95 5.97
CA ARG A 124 -8.76 3.79 5.10
C ARG A 124 -7.97 4.80 5.93
N SER A 125 -6.72 5.01 5.56
CA SER A 125 -5.82 5.94 6.24
C SER A 125 -4.83 6.57 5.28
N ILE A 126 -4.24 7.70 5.69
CA ILE A 126 -3.04 8.20 5.05
C ILE A 126 -1.87 7.28 5.43
N PHE A 127 -0.88 7.14 4.54
CA PHE A 127 0.30 6.27 4.74
C PHE A 127 1.29 6.84 5.78
N SER A 128 0.82 7.06 7.00
CA SER A 128 1.61 7.56 8.13
C SER A 128 1.47 6.67 9.35
N LEU A 129 2.41 6.81 10.28
CA LEU A 129 2.39 6.10 11.55
C LEU A 129 1.15 6.45 12.38
N GLU A 130 0.82 7.74 12.46
CA GLU A 130 -0.35 8.25 13.17
C GLU A 130 -1.64 7.75 12.53
N GLY A 131 -1.68 7.74 11.20
CA GLY A 131 -2.79 7.20 10.42
C GLY A 131 -3.00 5.72 10.68
N GLY A 132 -1.92 4.93 10.70
CA GLY A 132 -1.95 3.51 11.05
C GLY A 132 -2.44 3.28 12.47
N GLN A 133 -1.96 4.08 13.42
CA GLN A 133 -2.37 3.98 14.83
C GLN A 133 -3.87 4.25 15.01
N ALA A 134 -4.39 5.33 14.41
CA ALA A 134 -5.81 5.65 14.49
C ALA A 134 -6.69 4.59 13.81
N ALA A 135 -6.26 4.09 12.65
CA ALA A 135 -7.00 3.08 11.91
C ALA A 135 -7.04 1.74 12.65
N ALA A 136 -5.91 1.26 13.14
CA ALA A 136 -5.82 0.02 13.90
C ALA A 136 -6.60 0.10 15.22
N ALA A 137 -6.60 1.23 15.91
CA ALA A 137 -7.40 1.41 17.12
C ALA A 137 -8.90 1.11 16.89
N ARG A 138 -9.46 1.57 15.75
CA ARG A 138 -10.85 1.28 15.36
C ARG A 138 -11.10 -0.20 15.08
N LEU A 139 -10.15 -0.88 14.42
CA LEU A 139 -10.24 -2.32 14.18
C LEU A 139 -10.20 -3.12 15.50
N LEU A 140 -9.32 -2.73 16.43
CA LEU A 140 -9.20 -3.35 17.74
C LEU A 140 -10.49 -3.17 18.59
N GLU A 141 -11.21 -2.04 18.46
CA GLU A 141 -12.52 -1.85 19.10
C GLU A 141 -13.59 -2.83 18.58
N ARG A 142 -13.47 -3.22 17.31
CA ARG A 142 -14.36 -4.19 16.64
C ARG A 142 -13.96 -5.63 16.92
N GLY A 143 -12.91 -5.86 17.73
CA GLY A 143 -12.44 -7.19 18.10
C GLY A 143 -11.58 -7.86 17.03
N VAL A 144 -11.09 -7.13 16.02
CA VAL A 144 -10.11 -7.64 15.07
C VAL A 144 -8.83 -8.03 15.80
N THR A 145 -8.32 -9.22 15.53
CA THR A 145 -7.08 -9.75 16.15
C THR A 145 -5.96 -9.99 15.15
N GLY A 146 -6.26 -10.08 13.85
CA GLY A 146 -5.26 -10.10 12.78
C GLY A 146 -5.39 -8.84 11.92
N ILE A 147 -4.30 -8.12 11.67
CA ILE A 147 -4.33 -6.89 10.88
C ILE A 147 -3.32 -6.98 9.73
N VAL A 148 -3.80 -6.82 8.49
CA VAL A 148 -2.92 -6.61 7.32
C VAL A 148 -2.86 -5.13 7.01
N CYS A 149 -1.66 -4.57 7.00
CA CYS A 149 -1.40 -3.16 6.72
C CYS A 149 -0.84 -3.01 5.31
N ALA A 150 -1.33 -2.01 4.56
CA ALA A 150 -0.92 -1.79 3.16
C ALA A 150 0.49 -1.16 2.99
N SER A 151 1.13 -0.76 4.09
CA SER A 151 2.52 -0.28 4.13
C SER A 151 3.11 -0.42 5.53
N ASP A 152 4.44 -0.36 5.59
CA ASP A 152 5.21 -0.45 6.83
C ASP A 152 4.89 0.65 7.87
N PRO A 153 4.75 1.95 7.52
CA PRO A 153 4.31 2.97 8.48
C PRO A 153 2.96 2.66 9.12
N LEU A 154 2.01 2.15 8.34
CA LEU A 154 0.69 1.76 8.85
C LEU A 154 0.82 0.60 9.86
N ALA A 155 1.68 -0.37 9.55
CA ALA A 155 1.95 -1.53 10.40
C ALA A 155 2.59 -1.12 11.74
N LEU A 156 3.59 -0.24 11.71
CA LEU A 156 4.18 0.33 12.92
C LEU A 156 3.16 1.10 13.75
N GLY A 157 2.27 1.85 13.09
CA GLY A 157 1.13 2.49 13.73
C GLY A 157 0.20 1.48 14.42
N ALA A 158 -0.11 0.37 13.76
CA ALA A 158 -0.95 -0.69 14.30
C ALA A 158 -0.34 -1.36 15.55
N ILE A 159 0.96 -1.65 15.52
CA ILE A 159 1.71 -2.12 16.70
C ILE A 159 1.61 -1.13 17.85
N ARG A 160 1.78 0.17 17.56
CA ARG A 160 1.66 1.22 18.57
C ARG A 160 0.25 1.29 19.17
N ALA A 161 -0.79 1.09 18.35
CA ALA A 161 -2.18 1.04 18.81
C ALA A 161 -2.46 -0.14 19.74
N ALA A 162 -1.99 -1.35 19.37
CA ALA A 162 -2.14 -2.56 20.19
C ALA A 162 -1.44 -2.38 21.56
N ARG A 163 -0.18 -1.94 21.55
CA ARG A 163 0.59 -1.70 22.77
C ARG A 163 -0.05 -0.68 23.71
N ARG A 164 -0.62 0.40 23.16
CA ARG A 164 -1.34 1.43 23.95
C ARG A 164 -2.59 0.90 24.65
N ARG A 165 -3.16 -0.21 24.17
CA ARG A 165 -4.30 -0.90 24.79
C ARG A 165 -3.87 -2.03 25.73
N GLY A 166 -2.57 -2.20 25.96
CA GLY A 166 -2.04 -3.32 26.74
C GLY A 166 -2.17 -4.67 26.04
N LEU A 167 -2.40 -4.69 24.72
CA LEU A 167 -2.47 -5.92 23.95
C LEU A 167 -1.07 -6.34 23.49
N ALA A 168 -0.73 -7.60 23.75
CA ALA A 168 0.53 -8.19 23.32
C ALA A 168 0.51 -8.53 21.83
N VAL A 169 1.61 -8.20 21.15
CA VAL A 169 1.87 -8.60 19.76
C VAL A 169 3.06 -9.57 19.77
N PRO A 170 2.95 -10.77 19.17
CA PRO A 170 1.83 -11.26 18.37
C PRO A 170 0.73 -12.01 19.16
N SER A 171 0.94 -12.30 20.45
CA SER A 171 0.13 -13.32 21.15
C SER A 171 -1.37 -13.01 21.30
N GLN A 172 -1.78 -11.75 21.28
CA GLN A 172 -3.19 -11.35 21.30
C GLN A 172 -3.63 -10.69 19.98
N VAL A 173 -2.71 -9.95 19.36
CA VAL A 173 -2.92 -9.30 18.06
C VAL A 173 -1.72 -9.56 17.17
N SER A 174 -1.94 -10.08 15.97
CA SER A 174 -0.91 -10.21 14.94
C SER A 174 -1.07 -9.10 13.90
N VAL A 175 0.06 -8.53 13.48
CA VAL A 175 0.11 -7.47 12.46
C VAL A 175 1.07 -7.91 11.36
N ILE A 176 0.64 -7.78 10.11
CA ILE A 176 1.49 -7.97 8.93
C ILE A 176 1.66 -6.63 8.22
N GLY A 177 2.92 -6.24 8.00
CA GLY A 177 3.31 -5.08 7.20
C GLY A 177 3.38 -5.36 5.71
N PHE A 178 3.85 -4.38 4.97
CA PHE A 178 4.01 -4.44 3.52
C PHE A 178 5.15 -3.49 3.14
N ASP A 179 6.03 -3.91 2.24
CA ASP A 179 7.24 -3.24 1.71
C ASP A 179 8.53 -3.93 2.14
N ASP A 180 8.61 -4.41 3.39
CA ASP A 180 9.83 -4.94 4.03
C ASP A 180 11.00 -3.95 4.05
N SER A 181 10.71 -2.74 4.52
CA SER A 181 11.72 -1.73 4.79
C SER A 181 12.61 -2.13 5.97
N ALA A 182 13.78 -1.50 6.04
CA ALA A 182 14.76 -1.74 7.11
C ALA A 182 14.18 -1.56 8.53
N PHE A 183 13.10 -0.77 8.68
CA PHE A 183 12.43 -0.52 9.96
C PHE A 183 11.70 -1.75 10.51
N MET A 184 11.36 -2.74 9.69
CA MET A 184 10.62 -3.93 10.15
C MET A 184 11.45 -4.81 11.09
N ASN A 185 12.79 -4.73 10.98
CA ASN A 185 13.72 -5.38 11.89
C ASN A 185 13.96 -4.59 13.19
N CYS A 186 13.40 -3.38 13.32
CA CYS A 186 13.61 -2.52 14.49
C CYS A 186 12.51 -2.67 15.57
N THR A 187 11.51 -3.54 15.36
CA THR A 187 10.50 -3.86 16.37
C THR A 187 10.90 -5.10 17.17
N GLU A 188 10.35 -5.23 18.37
CA GLU A 188 10.51 -6.42 19.23
C GLU A 188 9.13 -7.04 19.51
N PRO A 189 8.83 -8.24 18.96
CA PRO A 189 9.63 -8.98 17.97
C PRO A 189 9.68 -8.26 16.59
N PRO A 190 10.59 -8.66 15.67
CA PRO A 190 10.60 -8.17 14.29
C PRO A 190 9.24 -8.37 13.61
N LEU A 191 8.84 -7.40 12.78
CA LEU A 191 7.50 -7.39 12.21
C LEU A 191 7.44 -8.25 10.94
N SER A 192 6.54 -9.24 10.92
CA SER A 192 6.21 -9.97 9.69
C SER A 192 5.68 -9.00 8.64
N THR A 193 6.20 -9.07 7.41
CA THR A 193 5.89 -8.12 6.35
C THR A 193 5.99 -8.78 4.98
N VAL A 194 5.17 -8.34 4.03
CA VAL A 194 5.28 -8.79 2.64
C VAL A 194 6.35 -7.96 1.93
N ARG A 195 7.42 -8.61 1.48
CA ARG A 195 8.52 -7.97 0.75
C ARG A 195 8.13 -7.65 -0.69
N GLN A 196 8.24 -6.38 -1.08
CA GLN A 196 8.24 -6.02 -2.48
C GLN A 196 9.62 -6.33 -3.09
N PRO A 197 9.71 -6.96 -4.28
CA PRO A 197 10.99 -7.27 -4.91
C PRO A 197 11.58 -6.03 -5.61
N ILE A 198 11.86 -4.98 -4.83
CA ILE A 198 12.22 -3.63 -5.32
C ILE A 198 13.42 -3.63 -6.28
N GLU A 199 14.42 -4.50 -6.06
CA GLU A 199 15.57 -4.62 -6.97
C GLU A 199 15.18 -5.19 -8.34
N ALA A 200 14.34 -6.22 -8.36
CA ALA A 200 13.88 -6.83 -9.60
C ALA A 200 12.95 -5.88 -10.37
N MET A 201 12.09 -5.16 -9.65
CA MET A 201 11.23 -4.13 -10.22
C MET A 201 12.05 -2.99 -10.81
N GLY A 202 13.08 -2.52 -10.10
CA GLY A 202 14.00 -1.50 -10.58
C GLY A 202 14.72 -1.95 -11.85
N ARG A 203 15.27 -3.18 -11.89
CA ARG A 203 15.90 -3.74 -13.09
C ARG A 203 14.96 -3.92 -14.27
N ALA A 204 13.67 -4.20 -14.03
CA ALA A 204 12.69 -4.34 -15.09
C ALA A 204 12.23 -2.99 -15.67
N ALA A 205 12.41 -1.90 -14.90
CA ALA A 205 11.97 -0.56 -15.28
C ALA A 205 12.99 0.24 -16.09
N VAL A 206 14.28 -0.17 -16.09
CA VAL A 206 15.41 0.57 -16.70
C VAL A 206 16.10 -0.19 -17.82
#